data_AF-A0A850MEL3-F1
#
_entry.id   AF-A0A850MEL3-F1
#
_cell.length_a   1.000
_cell.length_b   1.000
_cell.length_c   1.000
_cell.angle_alpha   90.00
_cell.angle_beta   90.00
_cell.angle_gamma   90.00
#
_symmetry.space_group_name_H-M   'P 1'
#
loop_
_entity.id
_entity.type
_entity.pdbx_description
1 polymer ?
#
loop_
_entity_poly.entity_id
_entity_poly.type
_entity_poly.pdbx_seq_one_letter_code
_entity_poly.pdbx_strand_id
1 'polypeptide(L)'
;MSVGLNALQCPRCGTDRVIFYIKAGGIYGIFKSICPNCRSRRSFRLPMESRDNWIGHVTEQIYRCARCGQPIRDPVRISRTGRWIVLFLECPTHGLKEAKRHILDTIYPAIESIHQNPMNAVRPPAVLTAPSIGLPPPPNQPSMFTRTQPPGYPPPPPPDAFKPPSSASPPGKIEFCPECGSKLQPGALFCTACGTSIEDDYDEY
;
A
#
# COMPACT_ATOMS: atom_id res chain seq x y z
N MET A 1 21.17 -13.85 13.91
CA MET A 1 20.06 -14.84 13.90
C MET A 1 18.82 -14.15 13.36
N SER A 2 18.37 -14.52 12.17
CA SER A 2 17.39 -13.81 11.33
C SER A 2 15.93 -14.10 11.74
N VAL A 3 15.58 -13.93 13.01
CA VAL A 3 14.36 -14.51 13.61
C VAL A 3 13.04 -13.85 13.13
N GLY A 4 13.09 -12.71 12.40
CA GLY A 4 11.89 -11.98 11.99
C GLY A 4 11.37 -12.23 10.57
N LEU A 5 12.22 -12.63 9.62
CA LEU A 5 11.88 -12.60 8.18
C LEU A 5 10.97 -13.75 7.74
N ASN A 6 11.04 -14.90 8.41
CA ASN A 6 10.15 -16.04 8.14
C ASN A 6 8.66 -15.68 8.38
N ALA A 7 8.36 -14.60 9.11
CA ALA A 7 6.99 -14.14 9.30
C ALA A 7 6.33 -13.66 8.00
N LEU A 8 7.14 -13.15 7.06
CA LEU A 8 6.69 -12.61 5.77
C LEU A 8 6.39 -13.70 4.74
N GLN A 9 6.89 -14.92 4.94
CA GLN A 9 6.67 -16.02 4.02
C GLN A 9 5.37 -16.79 4.33
N CYS A 10 4.72 -17.29 3.30
CA CYS A 10 3.55 -18.15 3.43
C CYS A 10 3.97 -19.58 3.81
N PRO A 11 3.50 -20.15 4.95
CA PRO A 11 3.85 -21.52 5.33
C PRO A 11 3.23 -22.58 4.41
N ARG A 12 2.26 -22.21 3.55
CA ARG A 12 1.64 -23.13 2.60
C ARG A 12 2.37 -23.24 1.26
N CYS A 13 3.01 -22.16 0.80
CA CYS A 13 3.55 -22.09 -0.56
C CYS A 13 4.93 -21.42 -0.66
N GLY A 14 5.50 -20.94 0.46
CA GLY A 14 6.78 -20.25 0.50
C GLY A 14 6.78 -18.80 -0.02
N THR A 15 5.78 -18.39 -0.80
CA THR A 15 5.73 -17.03 -1.37
C THR A 15 5.64 -15.95 -0.29
N ASP A 16 6.35 -14.84 -0.51
CA ASP A 16 6.23 -13.66 0.33
C ASP A 16 4.82 -13.07 0.29
N ARG A 17 4.36 -12.66 1.46
CA ARG A 17 3.01 -12.17 1.69
C ARG A 17 2.98 -10.66 1.51
N VAL A 18 1.95 -10.19 0.82
CA VAL A 18 1.68 -8.77 0.67
C VAL A 18 1.16 -8.19 1.98
N ILE A 19 1.79 -7.12 2.45
CA ILE A 19 1.38 -6.41 3.67
C ILE A 19 0.37 -5.34 3.30
N PHE A 20 -0.79 -5.33 3.97
CA PHE A 20 -1.85 -4.35 3.71
C PHE A 20 -2.25 -3.50 4.91
N TYR A 21 -1.74 -3.82 6.10
CA TYR A 21 -2.01 -3.09 7.33
C TYR A 21 -0.78 -3.09 8.23
N ILE A 22 -0.41 -1.94 8.77
CA ILE A 22 0.72 -1.76 9.69
C ILE A 22 0.33 -0.81 10.81
N LYS A 23 0.34 -1.30 12.06
CA LYS A 23 0.20 -0.50 13.27
C LYS A 23 1.46 -0.61 14.10
N ALA A 24 2.29 0.43 14.11
CA ALA A 24 3.50 0.48 14.93
C ALA A 24 3.19 1.15 16.28
N GLY A 25 3.30 0.44 17.41
CA GLY A 25 3.03 1.05 18.72
C GLY A 25 3.54 0.22 19.90
N GLY A 26 4.20 0.87 20.85
CA GLY A 26 4.90 0.19 21.95
C GLY A 26 6.12 -0.58 21.45
N ILE A 27 6.40 -1.74 22.05
CA ILE A 27 7.59 -2.57 21.73
C ILE A 27 7.42 -3.45 20.47
N TYR A 28 6.19 -3.58 19.94
CA TYR A 28 5.90 -4.39 18.76
C TYR A 28 5.05 -3.62 17.74
N GLY A 29 5.20 -3.97 16.47
CA GLY A 29 4.32 -3.55 15.38
C GLY A 29 3.42 -4.69 14.97
N ILE A 30 2.16 -4.41 14.66
CA ILE A 30 1.17 -5.38 14.21
C ILE A 30 1.02 -5.25 12.70
N PHE A 31 1.19 -6.37 12.01
CA PHE A 31 1.14 -6.46 10.55
C PHE A 31 0.02 -7.41 10.14
N LYS A 32 -0.82 -7.01 9.18
CA LYS A 32 -1.74 -7.94 8.50
C LYS A 32 -1.29 -8.13 7.05
N SER A 33 -1.32 -9.38 6.63
CA SER A 33 -0.76 -9.82 5.36
C SER A 33 -1.67 -10.79 4.64
N ILE A 34 -1.56 -10.85 3.32
CA ILE A 34 -2.26 -11.81 2.47
C ILE A 34 -1.27 -12.44 1.50
N CYS A 35 -1.34 -13.76 1.36
CA CYS A 35 -0.55 -14.46 0.36
C CYS A 35 -1.20 -14.27 -1.03
N PRO A 36 -0.48 -13.80 -2.05
CA PRO A 36 -1.04 -13.67 -3.40
C PRO A 36 -1.39 -15.04 -4.01
N ASN A 37 -0.60 -16.07 -3.71
CA ASN A 37 -0.79 -17.42 -4.26
C ASN A 37 -1.97 -18.18 -3.62
N CYS A 38 -1.95 -18.35 -2.29
CA CYS A 38 -2.95 -19.15 -1.58
C CYS A 38 -4.09 -18.34 -0.95
N ARG A 39 -4.08 -17.01 -1.09
CA ARG A 39 -5.05 -16.06 -0.48
C ARG A 39 -5.18 -16.14 1.05
N SER A 40 -4.30 -16.90 1.69
CA SER A 40 -4.24 -17.03 3.15
C SER A 40 -3.90 -15.71 3.81
N ARG A 41 -4.74 -15.26 4.74
CA ARG A 41 -4.47 -14.09 5.57
C ARG A 41 -3.68 -14.49 6.81
N ARG A 42 -2.76 -13.63 7.25
CA ARG A 42 -2.00 -13.84 8.49
C ARG A 42 -1.73 -12.51 9.16
N SER A 43 -1.95 -12.46 10.46
CA SER A 43 -1.47 -11.39 11.34
C SER A 43 -0.23 -11.86 12.08
N PHE A 44 0.76 -10.99 12.21
CA PHE A 44 1.97 -11.27 12.99
C PHE A 44 2.50 -9.98 13.60
N ARG A 45 3.41 -10.13 14.56
CA ARG A 45 4.04 -9.02 15.28
C ARG A 45 5.54 -9.03 15.01
N LEU A 46 6.11 -7.86 14.78
CA LEU A 46 7.57 -7.69 14.67
C LEU A 46 8.07 -6.74 15.77
N PRO A 47 9.22 -7.02 16.38
CA PRO A 47 9.81 -6.14 17.38
C PRO A 47 10.25 -4.81 16.76
N MET A 48 9.91 -3.71 17.42
CA MET A 48 10.30 -2.35 16.98
C MET A 48 11.78 -2.06 17.26
N GLU A 49 12.40 -2.74 18.22
CA GLU A 49 13.85 -2.64 18.48
C GLU A 49 14.70 -3.06 17.28
N SER A 50 14.27 -4.08 16.54
CA SER A 50 14.99 -4.62 15.39
C SER A 50 14.39 -4.10 14.08
N ARG A 51 13.84 -2.88 14.09
CA ARG A 51 13.11 -2.30 12.94
C ARG A 51 13.89 -2.37 11.65
N ASP A 52 15.15 -1.94 11.71
CA ASP A 52 16.01 -1.81 10.54
C ASP A 52 16.26 -3.16 9.84
N ASN A 53 16.18 -4.27 10.58
CA ASN A 53 16.38 -5.63 10.02
C ASN A 53 15.20 -6.11 9.15
N TRP A 54 13.98 -5.61 9.36
CA TRP A 54 12.80 -6.09 8.64
C TRP A 54 12.11 -5.02 7.81
N ILE A 55 12.35 -3.73 8.07
CA ILE A 55 11.61 -2.65 7.40
C ILE A 55 11.85 -2.61 5.89
N GLY A 56 13.06 -2.94 5.42
CA GLY A 56 13.34 -3.08 4.00
C GLY A 56 12.46 -4.14 3.32
N HIS A 57 12.43 -5.34 3.90
CA HIS A 57 11.61 -6.44 3.40
C HIS A 57 10.11 -6.13 3.48
N VAL A 58 9.65 -5.54 4.60
CA VAL A 58 8.25 -5.12 4.74
C VAL A 58 7.88 -4.10 3.68
N THR A 59 8.71 -3.08 3.44
CA THR A 59 8.48 -2.07 2.41
C THR A 59 8.29 -2.72 1.05
N GLU A 60 9.18 -3.63 0.64
CA GLU A 60 9.03 -4.36 -0.61
C GLU A 60 7.67 -5.10 -0.72
N GLN A 61 7.19 -5.67 0.39
CA GLN A 61 5.92 -6.39 0.42
C GLN A 61 4.67 -5.49 0.47
N ILE A 62 4.79 -4.21 0.85
CA ILE A 62 3.67 -3.25 0.81
C ILE A 62 3.33 -2.91 -0.65
N TYR A 63 4.35 -2.68 -1.46
CA TYR A 63 4.26 -2.25 -2.86
C TYR A 63 4.09 -3.43 -3.82
N ARG A 64 3.32 -4.44 -3.42
CA ARG A 64 2.96 -5.59 -4.25
C ARG A 64 1.46 -5.73 -4.37
N CYS A 65 1.00 -6.26 -5.52
CA CYS A 65 -0.40 -6.56 -5.74
C CYS A 65 -0.86 -7.71 -4.83
N ALA A 66 -1.94 -7.52 -4.08
CA ALA A 66 -2.47 -8.56 -3.21
C ALA A 66 -2.94 -9.81 -3.96
N ARG A 67 -3.27 -9.70 -5.27
CA ARG A 67 -3.75 -10.80 -6.11
C ARG A 67 -2.63 -11.55 -6.82
N CYS A 68 -1.79 -10.88 -7.61
CA CYS A 68 -0.72 -11.55 -8.36
C CYS A 68 0.67 -11.44 -7.73
N GLY A 69 0.87 -10.62 -6.70
CA GLY A 69 2.19 -10.40 -6.11
C GLY A 69 3.13 -9.52 -6.94
N GLN A 70 2.70 -9.04 -8.12
CA GLN A 70 3.53 -8.15 -8.95
C GLN A 70 3.88 -6.86 -8.21
N PRO A 71 5.13 -6.37 -8.36
CA PRO A 71 5.55 -5.11 -7.77
C PRO A 71 4.82 -3.94 -8.43
N ILE A 72 4.51 -2.94 -7.63
CA ILE A 72 3.83 -1.70 -8.00
C ILE A 72 4.80 -0.56 -7.73
N ARG A 73 5.06 0.27 -8.74
CA ARG A 73 6.10 1.30 -8.66
C ARG A 73 5.77 2.41 -7.69
N ASP A 74 4.57 2.98 -7.78
CA ASP A 74 4.18 4.13 -6.98
C ASP A 74 2.68 4.04 -6.65
N PRO A 75 2.24 4.61 -5.52
CA PRO A 75 0.82 4.71 -5.21
C PRO A 75 0.17 5.76 -6.14
N VAL A 76 -0.98 5.42 -6.71
CA VAL A 76 -1.79 6.35 -7.53
C VAL A 76 -2.39 7.47 -6.67
N ARG A 77 -2.62 7.18 -5.39
CA ARG A 77 -3.14 8.17 -4.43
C ARG A 77 -2.61 7.85 -3.04
N ILE A 78 -2.36 8.89 -2.27
CA ILE A 78 -2.03 8.82 -0.85
C ILE A 78 -3.04 9.69 -0.11
N SER A 79 -3.65 9.15 0.94
CA SER A 79 -4.59 9.90 1.79
C SER A 79 -4.13 9.85 3.23
N ARG A 80 -4.30 10.96 3.96
CA ARG A 80 -4.07 11.02 5.41
C ARG A 80 -5.40 11.09 6.14
N THR A 81 -5.66 10.13 7.02
CA THR A 81 -6.89 10.05 7.82
C THR A 81 -6.48 9.91 9.29
N GLY A 82 -6.44 11.02 10.03
CA GLY A 82 -5.94 11.04 11.40
C GLY A 82 -4.47 10.59 11.48
N ARG A 83 -4.21 9.51 12.22
CA ARG A 83 -2.87 8.87 12.32
C ARG A 83 -2.58 7.83 11.25
N TRP A 84 -3.50 7.63 10.31
CA TRP A 84 -3.34 6.65 9.24
C TRP A 84 -2.94 7.32 7.93
N ILE A 85 -1.99 6.70 7.26
CA ILE A 85 -1.65 6.93 5.86
C ILE A 85 -2.26 5.78 5.06
N VAL A 86 -3.13 6.12 4.11
CA VAL A 86 -3.76 5.16 3.21
C VAL A 86 -3.14 5.28 1.83
N LEU A 87 -2.40 4.27 1.40
CA LEU A 87 -1.88 4.16 0.04
C LEU A 87 -2.89 3.45 -0.86
N PHE A 88 -3.10 3.97 -2.04
CA PHE A 88 -3.90 3.34 -3.09
C PHE A 88 -2.93 2.88 -4.18
N LEU A 89 -2.78 1.56 -4.33
CA LEU A 89 -1.86 0.93 -5.27
C LEU A 89 -2.62 0.30 -6.45
N GLU A 90 -2.45 0.83 -7.65
CA GLU A 90 -3.04 0.25 -8.85
C GLU A 90 -2.14 -0.84 -9.44
N CYS A 91 -2.71 -2.03 -9.65
CA CYS A 91 -2.02 -3.10 -10.35
C CYS A 91 -2.37 -3.05 -11.85
N PRO A 92 -1.40 -3.11 -12.77
CA PRO A 92 -1.67 -3.00 -14.21
C PRO A 92 -2.60 -4.09 -14.75
N THR A 93 -2.65 -5.26 -14.10
CA THR A 93 -3.50 -6.38 -14.52
C THR A 93 -4.84 -6.45 -13.76
N HIS A 94 -4.91 -5.89 -12.56
CA HIS A 94 -6.05 -6.10 -11.64
C HIS A 94 -6.75 -4.80 -11.21
N GLY A 95 -6.24 -3.65 -11.63
CA GLY A 95 -6.73 -2.32 -11.27
C GLY A 95 -6.66 -2.03 -9.77
N LEU A 96 -7.62 -1.23 -9.30
CA LEU A 96 -7.71 -0.68 -7.94
C LEU A 96 -8.47 -1.55 -6.91
N LYS A 97 -8.99 -2.73 -7.28
CA LYS A 97 -9.71 -3.55 -6.28
C LYS A 97 -8.69 -4.17 -5.31
N GLU A 98 -8.88 -3.96 -4.01
CA GLU A 98 -7.98 -4.41 -2.91
C GLU A 98 -6.59 -3.71 -2.88
N ALA A 99 -6.54 -2.50 -3.44
CA ALA A 99 -5.35 -1.65 -3.57
C ALA A 99 -4.91 -0.92 -2.30
N LYS A 100 -5.75 -0.87 -1.27
CA LYS A 100 -5.54 -0.02 -0.09
C LYS A 100 -4.47 -0.59 0.84
N ARG A 101 -3.59 0.26 1.36
CA ARG A 101 -2.63 -0.07 2.42
C ARG A 101 -2.81 0.91 3.56
N HIS A 102 -3.13 0.42 4.76
CA HIS A 102 -3.30 1.25 5.94
C HIS A 102 -2.02 1.20 6.78
N ILE A 103 -1.29 2.30 6.83
CA ILE A 103 0.02 2.38 7.48
C ILE A 103 -0.03 3.50 8.49
N LEU A 104 0.40 3.24 9.72
CA LEU A 104 0.46 4.29 10.73
C LEU A 104 1.47 5.38 10.35
N ASP A 105 1.13 6.65 10.60
CA ASP A 105 1.95 7.80 10.24
C ASP A 105 3.38 7.74 10.82
N THR A 106 3.54 7.15 12.01
CA THR A 106 4.83 7.05 12.70
C THR A 106 5.87 6.21 11.97
N ILE A 107 5.46 5.23 11.17
CA ILE A 107 6.38 4.34 10.44
C ILE A 107 6.43 4.68 8.94
N TYR A 108 5.43 5.37 8.42
CA TYR A 108 5.32 5.69 7.00
C TYR A 108 6.54 6.44 6.42
N PRO A 109 7.15 7.46 7.06
CA PRO A 109 8.31 8.16 6.52
C PRO A 109 9.50 7.24 6.23
N ALA A 110 9.70 6.21 7.07
CA ALA A 110 10.76 5.24 6.85
C ALA A 110 10.43 4.31 5.65
N ILE A 111 9.17 3.89 5.52
CA ILE A 111 8.70 3.10 4.38
C ILE A 111 8.85 3.89 3.07
N GLU A 112 8.40 5.15 3.05
CA GLU A 112 8.50 6.04 1.89
C GLU A 112 9.97 6.28 1.49
N SER A 113 10.84 6.55 2.47
CA SER A 113 12.26 6.77 2.24
C SER A 113 12.96 5.55 1.62
N ILE A 114 12.61 4.33 2.06
CA ILE A 114 13.16 3.08 1.53
C ILE A 114 12.56 2.77 0.15
N HIS A 115 11.28 3.07 -0.05
CA HIS A 115 10.63 2.84 -1.33
C HIS A 115 11.25 3.70 -2.45
N GLN A 116 11.48 4.98 -2.16
CA GLN A 116 12.13 5.91 -3.09
C GLN A 116 13.59 5.54 -3.37
N ASN A 117 14.30 5.03 -2.35
CA ASN A 117 15.68 4.58 -2.49
C ASN A 117 15.92 3.32 -1.65
N PRO A 118 15.90 2.12 -2.26
CA PRO A 118 16.09 0.85 -1.55
C PRO A 118 17.40 0.77 -0.74
N MET A 119 18.42 1.55 -1.12
CA MET A 119 19.69 1.63 -0.38
C MET A 119 19.53 2.21 1.03
N ASN A 120 18.45 2.96 1.29
CA ASN A 120 18.16 3.49 2.62
C ASN A 120 17.80 2.40 3.64
N ALA A 121 17.45 1.19 3.20
CA ALA A 121 17.22 0.05 4.09
C ALA A 121 18.51 -0.49 4.73
N VAL A 122 19.69 -0.17 4.16
CA VAL A 122 20.99 -0.75 4.54
C VAL A 122 21.83 0.22 5.37
N ARG A 123 21.40 1.48 5.59
CA ARG A 123 22.23 2.47 6.27
C ARG A 123 22.56 2.01 7.71
N PRO A 124 23.83 1.72 8.03
CA PRO A 124 24.25 1.74 9.42
C PRO A 124 24.10 3.19 9.95
N PRO A 125 24.01 3.40 11.27
CA PRO A 125 24.00 4.75 11.83
C PRO A 125 25.18 5.51 11.21
N ALA A 126 24.91 6.66 10.61
CA ALA A 126 25.94 7.51 10.07
C ALA A 126 26.86 7.91 11.22
N VAL A 127 27.97 7.20 11.39
CA VAL A 127 29.08 7.67 12.19
C VAL A 127 29.52 8.94 11.48
N LEU A 128 29.32 10.08 12.15
CA LEU A 128 29.80 11.40 11.76
C LEU A 128 31.25 11.27 11.29
N THR A 129 31.43 11.12 9.98
CA THR A 129 32.77 11.06 9.40
C THR A 129 33.19 12.50 9.15
N ALA A 130 34.35 12.81 9.72
CA ALA A 130 35.08 14.07 9.76
C ALA A 130 35.12 14.82 8.41
N PRO A 131 35.40 16.15 8.41
CA PRO A 131 35.29 17.00 7.22
C PRO A 131 36.23 16.55 6.10
N SER A 132 35.68 16.60 4.88
CA SER A 132 36.35 16.30 3.62
C SER A 132 37.59 17.17 3.43
N ILE A 133 38.78 16.56 3.42
CA ILE A 133 39.95 17.17 2.78
C ILE A 133 39.66 17.13 1.28
N GLY A 134 39.54 18.32 0.70
CA GLY A 134 39.11 18.54 -0.67
C GLY A 134 40.03 17.87 -1.69
N LEU A 135 39.43 17.08 -2.58
CA LEU A 135 40.02 16.84 -3.89
C LEU A 135 39.77 18.06 -4.79
N PRO A 136 40.76 18.47 -5.62
CA PRO A 136 40.57 19.55 -6.56
C PRO A 136 39.55 19.18 -7.66
N PRO A 137 38.80 20.14 -8.19
CA PRO A 137 37.81 19.88 -9.25
C PRO A 137 38.49 19.48 -10.57
N PRO A 138 37.82 18.66 -11.41
CA PRO A 138 38.33 18.30 -12.72
C PRO A 138 38.37 19.50 -13.68
N PRO A 139 39.29 19.53 -14.66
CA PRO A 139 39.40 20.62 -15.61
C PRO A 139 38.21 20.66 -16.59
N ASN A 140 37.80 21.91 -16.84
CA ASN A 140 36.70 22.38 -17.67
C ASN A 140 36.77 21.81 -19.11
N GLN A 141 35.77 21.02 -19.53
CA GLN A 141 35.61 20.60 -20.93
C GLN A 141 34.46 21.37 -21.59
N PRO A 142 34.66 21.97 -22.79
CA PRO A 142 33.62 22.71 -23.49
C PRO A 142 32.54 21.78 -24.08
N SER A 143 31.29 22.20 -23.90
CA SER A 143 30.06 21.46 -24.19
C SER A 143 29.66 21.64 -25.65
N MET A 144 29.85 20.61 -26.49
CA MET A 144 29.38 20.60 -27.88
C MET A 144 28.30 19.51 -28.05
N PHE A 145 27.09 19.76 -27.54
CA PHE A 145 25.93 18.93 -27.87
C PHE A 145 24.73 19.80 -28.25
N THR A 146 24.73 20.21 -29.51
CA THR A 146 23.50 20.54 -30.22
C THR A 146 22.73 19.24 -30.44
N ARG A 147 21.58 19.08 -29.78
CA ARG A 147 20.52 18.20 -30.28
C ARG A 147 19.12 18.75 -29.95
N THR A 148 18.61 19.44 -30.96
CA THR A 148 17.23 19.47 -31.47
C THR A 148 16.10 19.04 -30.53
N GLN A 149 15.29 20.03 -30.15
CA GLN A 149 14.03 19.92 -29.42
C GLN A 149 12.95 19.26 -30.31
N PRO A 150 12.19 18.25 -29.83
CA PRO A 150 11.00 17.79 -30.55
C PRO A 150 9.87 18.82 -30.43
N PRO A 151 9.03 18.99 -31.47
CA PRO A 151 7.95 19.96 -31.47
C PRO A 151 6.88 19.61 -30.43
N GLY A 152 6.37 20.66 -29.78
CA GLY A 152 5.39 20.59 -28.71
C GLY A 152 4.07 19.95 -29.16
N TYR A 153 3.53 19.10 -28.30
CA TYR A 153 2.18 18.59 -28.42
C TYR A 153 1.15 19.70 -28.12
N PRO A 154 0.02 19.76 -28.84
CA PRO A 154 -1.06 20.67 -28.51
C PRO A 154 -1.74 20.28 -27.18
N PRO A 155 -2.33 21.26 -26.47
CA PRO A 155 -3.06 20.99 -25.22
C PRO A 155 -4.35 20.19 -25.49
N PRO A 156 -4.81 19.37 -24.51
CA PRO A 156 -6.08 18.67 -24.62
C PRO A 156 -7.28 19.65 -24.59
N PRO A 157 -8.42 19.29 -25.22
CA PRO A 157 -9.61 20.14 -25.25
C PRO A 157 -10.30 20.22 -23.87
N PRO A 158 -11.06 21.30 -23.61
CA PRO A 158 -11.77 21.51 -22.36
C PRO A 158 -12.95 20.53 -22.20
N PRO A 159 -13.21 20.00 -20.99
CA PRO A 159 -14.40 19.20 -20.73
C PRO A 159 -15.58 20.13 -20.43
N ASP A 160 -16.32 20.52 -21.47
CA ASP A 160 -17.64 21.12 -21.30
C ASP A 160 -18.74 20.06 -21.29
N ALA A 161 -19.65 20.24 -20.33
CA ALA A 161 -20.97 19.63 -20.20
C ALA A 161 -21.07 18.16 -19.76
N PHE A 162 -20.90 17.92 -18.44
CA PHE A 162 -21.81 17.00 -17.74
C PHE A 162 -22.38 17.68 -16.50
N LYS A 163 -23.64 18.10 -16.60
CA LYS A 163 -24.44 18.63 -15.50
C LYS A 163 -25.23 17.47 -14.89
N PRO A 164 -24.98 17.03 -13.64
CA PRO A 164 -25.87 16.07 -12.99
C PRO A 164 -27.14 16.79 -12.48
N PRO A 165 -28.34 16.23 -12.64
CA PRO A 165 -29.53 16.73 -11.97
C PRO A 165 -29.55 16.29 -10.50
N SER A 166 -29.85 17.24 -9.61
CA SER A 166 -30.28 16.99 -8.23
C SER A 166 -31.63 16.27 -8.21
N SER A 167 -31.75 15.19 -7.41
CA SER A 167 -32.95 14.87 -6.62
C SER A 167 -32.73 13.69 -5.63
N ALA A 168 -33.10 13.95 -4.37
CA ALA A 168 -33.76 13.07 -3.39
C ALA A 168 -33.12 11.75 -2.87
N SER A 169 -32.64 11.82 -1.60
CA SER A 169 -32.56 10.84 -0.46
C SER A 169 -32.62 9.29 -0.65
N PRO A 170 -31.98 8.52 0.26
CA PRO A 170 -30.74 7.78 0.04
C PRO A 170 -30.96 6.29 -0.33
N PRO A 171 -30.10 5.66 -1.15
CA PRO A 171 -30.15 4.22 -1.37
C PRO A 171 -29.11 3.48 -0.50
N GLY A 172 -29.57 2.96 0.63
CA GLY A 172 -28.88 1.84 1.31
C GLY A 172 -28.83 0.64 0.37
N LYS A 173 -27.67 -0.03 0.30
CA LYS A 173 -27.42 -1.16 -0.59
C LYS A 173 -28.47 -2.26 -0.34
N ILE A 174 -29.15 -2.68 -1.41
CA ILE A 174 -29.97 -3.89 -1.40
C ILE A 174 -29.02 -5.06 -1.59
N GLU A 175 -28.79 -5.82 -0.54
CA GLU A 175 -27.97 -7.03 -0.56
C GLU A 175 -28.88 -8.25 -0.79
N PHE A 176 -28.37 -9.32 -1.40
CA PHE A 176 -29.09 -10.59 -1.56
C PHE A 176 -28.44 -11.64 -0.66
N CYS A 177 -29.24 -12.51 -0.06
CA CYS A 177 -28.72 -13.56 0.81
C CYS A 177 -27.81 -14.51 0.01
N PRO A 178 -26.57 -14.75 0.44
CA PRO A 178 -25.64 -15.62 -0.29
C PRO A 178 -26.06 -17.09 -0.27
N GLU A 179 -26.85 -17.50 0.72
CA GLU A 179 -27.27 -18.91 0.87
C GLU A 179 -28.53 -19.24 0.07
N CYS A 180 -29.53 -18.36 0.04
CA CYS A 180 -30.83 -18.66 -0.58
C CYS A 180 -31.21 -17.71 -1.72
N GLY A 181 -30.45 -16.65 -1.96
CA GLY A 181 -30.72 -15.66 -3.00
C GLY A 181 -31.90 -14.71 -2.70
N SER A 182 -32.49 -14.77 -1.51
CA SER A 182 -33.60 -13.88 -1.14
C SER A 182 -33.13 -12.44 -0.94
N LYS A 183 -33.95 -11.47 -1.34
CA LYS A 183 -33.65 -10.04 -1.20
C LYS A 183 -33.59 -9.65 0.27
N LEU A 184 -32.44 -9.14 0.73
CA LEU A 184 -32.27 -8.64 2.10
C LEU A 184 -32.58 -7.15 2.15
N GLN A 185 -33.14 -6.72 3.26
CA GLN A 185 -33.29 -5.29 3.53
C GLN A 185 -31.95 -4.69 3.97
N PRO A 186 -31.66 -3.42 3.64
CA PRO A 186 -30.42 -2.77 4.05
C PRO A 186 -30.31 -2.75 5.58
N GLY A 187 -29.22 -3.34 6.12
CA GLY A 187 -28.98 -3.48 7.56
C GLY A 187 -29.56 -4.73 8.23
N ALA A 188 -30.04 -5.71 7.46
CA ALA A 188 -30.55 -6.97 8.02
C ALA A 188 -29.42 -7.88 8.53
N LEU A 189 -29.37 -8.10 9.85
CA LEU A 189 -28.40 -8.97 10.53
C LEU A 189 -28.61 -10.47 10.27
N PHE A 190 -29.77 -10.86 9.74
CA PHE A 190 -30.09 -12.24 9.37
C PHE A 190 -31.11 -12.29 8.24
N CYS A 191 -31.04 -13.32 7.42
CA CYS A 191 -32.00 -13.58 6.37
C CYS A 191 -33.31 -14.10 6.98
N THR A 192 -34.41 -13.38 6.77
CA THR A 192 -35.74 -13.79 7.23
C THR A 192 -36.32 -14.99 6.47
N ALA A 193 -35.75 -15.33 5.30
CA ALA A 193 -36.22 -16.43 4.47
C ALA A 193 -35.57 -17.78 4.82
N CYS A 194 -34.26 -17.80 5.14
CA CYS A 194 -33.53 -19.04 5.44
C CYS A 194 -32.88 -19.08 6.83
N GLY A 195 -32.90 -17.98 7.58
CA GLY A 195 -32.32 -17.90 8.93
C GLY A 195 -30.81 -17.66 8.97
N THR A 196 -30.13 -17.54 7.82
CA THR A 196 -28.68 -17.30 7.75
C THR A 196 -28.33 -15.93 8.34
N SER A 197 -27.46 -15.89 9.35
CA SER A 197 -26.91 -14.65 9.89
C SER A 197 -26.00 -13.96 8.88
N ILE A 198 -26.22 -12.67 8.67
CA ILE A 198 -25.47 -11.80 7.77
C ILE A 198 -24.77 -10.79 8.68
N GLU A 199 -23.52 -11.10 9.03
CA GLU A 199 -22.68 -10.15 9.77
C GLU A 199 -22.33 -8.99 8.83
N ASP A 200 -22.91 -7.83 9.10
CA ASP A 200 -22.53 -6.56 8.49
C ASP A 200 -21.14 -6.21 9.07
N ASP A 201 -20.09 -6.37 8.26
CA ASP A 201 -18.73 -5.90 8.61
C ASP A 201 -18.78 -4.36 8.60
N TYR A 202 -19.28 -3.81 9.72
CA TYR A 202 -19.27 -2.40 10.07
C TYR A 202 -17.81 -1.93 10.01
N ASP A 203 -17.43 -1.30 8.89
CA ASP A 203 -16.22 -0.49 8.81
C ASP A 203 -16.49 0.80 9.59
N GLU A 204 -16.32 0.70 10.91
CA GLU A 204 -16.20 1.84 11.81
C GLU A 204 -14.85 2.53 11.57
N TYR A 205 -14.96 3.78 11.10
CA TYR A 205 -14.02 4.91 11.18
C TYR A 205 -13.08 5.19 9.99
#